data_AF-A0A209CV50-F1
#
_entry.id   AF-A0A209CV50-F1
#
_cell.length_a   1.000
_cell.length_b   1.000
_cell.length_c   1.000
_cell.angle_alpha   90.00
_cell.angle_beta   90.00
_cell.angle_gamma   90.00
#
_symmetry.space_group_name_H-M   'P 1'
#
loop_
_entity.id
_entity.type
_entity.pdbx_description
1 polymer ?
#
loop_
_entity_poly.entity_id
_entity_poly.type
_entity_poly.pdbx_seq_one_letter_code
_entity_poly.pdbx_strand_id
1 'polypeptide(L)'
;MAHPRPSPAVDVCAAAPKPHPRPAGKDSYTISEVVAFTGLTAHTLRWYERIGLMPHVDRSHTGQRRFSNRDLDWLAFVGKLRLTGMPVADMVRYAELLREGASTFEERQELLEATRRDVITRIAELHDTLAVLDHKIEFYAGARRVPERHGA
;
A
#
# COMPACT_ATOMS: atom_id res chain seq x y z
N MET A 1 36.77 -14.96 5.65
CA MET A 1 36.47 -13.58 5.24
C MET A 1 35.09 -13.23 5.75
N ALA A 2 35.03 -12.35 6.76
CA ALA A 2 33.81 -12.01 7.49
C ALA A 2 32.87 -11.20 6.59
N HIS A 3 31.61 -11.63 6.48
CA HIS A 3 30.55 -10.83 5.88
C HIS A 3 30.17 -9.72 6.88
N PRO A 4 29.99 -8.47 6.44
CA PRO A 4 29.59 -7.39 7.33
C PRO A 4 28.17 -7.63 7.85
N ARG A 5 27.98 -7.41 9.16
CA ARG A 5 26.67 -7.47 9.82
C ARG A 5 25.76 -6.36 9.26
N PRO A 6 24.45 -6.60 9.08
CA PRO A 6 23.51 -5.53 8.73
C PRO A 6 23.34 -4.53 9.90
N SER A 7 23.35 -3.23 9.57
CA SER A 7 23.11 -2.09 10.46
C SER A 7 21.73 -2.11 11.14
N PRO A 8 21.57 -1.44 12.31
CA PRO A 8 20.43 -1.66 13.19
C PRO A 8 19.16 -0.87 12.81
N ALA A 9 18.02 -1.56 13.01
CA ALA A 9 16.69 -1.04 13.36
C ALA A 9 16.22 0.31 12.76
N VAL A 10 15.73 0.28 11.52
CA VAL A 10 14.58 1.16 11.19
C VAL A 10 13.37 0.58 11.95
N ASP A 11 12.70 1.40 12.74
CA ASP A 11 11.56 1.00 13.55
C ASP A 11 10.39 0.63 12.62
N VAL A 12 10.06 -0.65 12.55
CA VAL A 12 8.95 -1.15 11.73
C VAL A 12 7.70 -0.87 12.54
N CYS A 13 6.92 0.14 12.14
CA CYS A 13 5.52 0.26 12.57
C CYS A 13 4.79 -1.03 12.16
N ALA A 14 4.81 -2.02 13.06
CA ALA A 14 4.22 -3.32 12.89
C ALA A 14 2.71 -3.23 13.12
N ALA A 15 1.98 -2.77 12.10
CA ALA A 15 0.56 -3.05 11.96
C ALA A 15 0.41 -4.02 10.77
N ALA A 16 0.19 -5.31 11.09
CA ALA A 16 0.39 -6.44 10.18
C ALA A 16 -0.37 -6.29 8.84
N PRO A 17 0.33 -6.11 7.70
CA PRO A 17 -0.29 -6.41 6.41
C PRO A 17 -0.53 -7.92 6.34
N LYS A 18 -1.72 -8.32 5.89
CA LYS A 18 -2.10 -9.74 5.73
C LYS A 18 -0.96 -10.51 5.05
N PRO A 19 -0.59 -11.72 5.52
CA PRO A 19 0.46 -12.47 4.88
C PRO A 19 0.03 -12.76 3.45
N HIS A 20 0.70 -12.13 2.49
CA HIS A 20 0.83 -12.69 1.15
C HIS A 20 1.23 -14.16 1.32
N PRO A 21 0.74 -15.11 0.49
CA PRO A 21 1.16 -16.50 0.60
C PRO A 21 2.68 -16.58 0.34
N ARG A 22 3.46 -16.55 1.42
CA ARG A 22 4.92 -16.64 1.42
C ARG A 22 5.27 -18.13 1.54
N PRO A 23 6.18 -18.65 0.71
CA PRO A 23 6.78 -19.96 0.96
C PRO A 23 7.44 -19.95 2.35
N ALA A 24 7.04 -20.86 3.23
CA ALA A 24 7.60 -20.96 4.57
C ALA A 24 9.13 -21.17 4.51
N GLY A 25 9.90 -20.38 5.26
CA GLY A 25 11.35 -20.50 5.35
C GLY A 25 12.17 -19.73 4.30
N LYS A 26 11.54 -18.88 3.48
CA LYS A 26 12.26 -18.04 2.50
C LYS A 26 12.21 -16.55 2.89
N ASP A 27 13.39 -15.97 3.14
CA ASP A 27 13.54 -14.55 3.51
C ASP A 27 14.15 -13.69 2.38
N SER A 28 14.24 -14.25 1.17
CA SER A 28 14.83 -13.58 0.01
C SER A 28 14.09 -13.92 -1.27
N TYR A 29 13.54 -12.91 -1.95
CA TYR A 29 12.67 -13.04 -3.11
C TYR A 29 13.25 -12.34 -4.34
N THR A 30 13.06 -12.94 -5.50
CA THR A 30 13.34 -12.28 -6.78
C THR A 30 12.28 -11.24 -7.10
N ILE A 31 12.60 -10.31 -8.01
CA ILE A 31 11.63 -9.32 -8.49
C ILE A 31 10.36 -9.97 -9.07
N SER A 32 10.49 -11.10 -9.78
CA SER A 32 9.35 -11.82 -10.36
C SER A 32 8.42 -12.40 -9.29
N GLU A 33 8.99 -12.90 -8.18
CA GLU A 33 8.20 -13.37 -7.04
C GLU A 33 7.47 -12.21 -6.35
N VAL A 34 8.16 -11.07 -6.15
CA VAL A 34 7.52 -9.87 -5.57
C VAL A 34 6.39 -9.35 -6.46
N VAL A 35 6.56 -9.36 -7.78
CA VAL A 35 5.51 -9.03 -8.74
C VAL A 35 4.29 -9.94 -8.55
N ALA A 36 4.50 -11.25 -8.42
CA ALA A 36 3.42 -12.21 -8.19
C ALA A 36 2.71 -12.00 -6.84
N PHE A 37 3.44 -11.62 -5.79
CA PHE A 37 2.86 -11.43 -4.46
C PHE A 37 2.12 -10.09 -4.30
N THR A 38 2.64 -9.03 -4.91
CA THR A 38 2.16 -7.66 -4.69
C THR A 38 1.23 -7.16 -5.79
N GLY A 39 1.26 -7.78 -6.98
CA GLY A 39 0.59 -7.28 -8.18
C GLY A 39 1.24 -6.03 -8.79
N LEU A 40 2.35 -5.53 -8.21
CA LEU A 40 3.11 -4.42 -8.78
C LEU A 40 3.90 -4.91 -9.98
N THR A 41 4.12 -4.03 -10.96
CA THR A 41 5.00 -4.36 -12.09
C THR A 41 6.47 -4.29 -11.67
N ALA A 42 7.32 -5.07 -12.33
CA ALA A 42 8.77 -4.98 -12.12
C ALA A 42 9.32 -3.57 -12.43
N HIS A 43 8.68 -2.84 -13.36
CA HIS A 43 9.01 -1.44 -13.63
C HIS A 43 8.69 -0.56 -12.42
N THR A 44 7.51 -0.72 -11.82
CA THR A 44 7.10 0.03 -10.62
C THR A 44 8.04 -0.21 -9.44
N LEU A 45 8.45 -1.46 -9.21
CA LEU A 45 9.41 -1.79 -8.14
C LEU A 45 10.77 -1.10 -8.35
N ARG A 46 11.30 -1.15 -9.58
CA ARG A 46 12.54 -0.43 -9.93
C ARG A 46 12.38 1.08 -9.81
N TRP A 47 11.21 1.60 -10.15
CA TRP A 47 10.89 3.00 -10.02
C TRP A 47 10.86 3.43 -8.54
N TYR A 48 10.22 2.66 -7.67
CA TYR A 48 10.19 2.93 -6.22
C TYR A 48 11.57 2.92 -5.57
N GLU A 49 12.44 1.98 -5.96
CA GLU A 49 13.84 2.01 -5.54
C GLU A 49 14.54 3.29 -6.03
N ARG A 50 14.35 3.66 -7.30
CA ARG A 50 15.01 4.83 -7.91
C ARG A 50 14.61 6.16 -7.26
N ILE A 51 13.35 6.32 -6.87
CA ILE A 51 12.86 7.57 -6.25
C ILE A 51 13.10 7.61 -4.74
N GLY A 52 13.77 6.61 -4.16
CA GLY A 52 14.00 6.55 -2.72
C GLY A 52 12.76 6.22 -1.90
N LEU A 53 11.71 5.64 -2.51
CA LEU A 53 10.56 5.14 -1.75
C LEU A 53 10.86 3.80 -1.08
N MET A 54 11.73 2.98 -1.68
CA MET A 54 12.28 1.78 -1.07
C MET A 54 13.72 2.02 -0.62
N PRO A 55 14.21 1.33 0.42
CA PRO A 55 15.65 1.25 0.66
C PRO A 55 16.35 0.59 -0.54
N HIS A 56 17.67 0.75 -0.62
CA HIS A 56 18.46 0.01 -1.61
C HIS A 56 18.26 -1.49 -1.44
N VAL A 57 17.90 -2.17 -2.53
CA VAL A 57 17.59 -3.60 -2.51
C VAL A 57 18.89 -4.37 -2.71
N ASP A 58 19.12 -5.38 -1.86
CA ASP A 58 20.28 -6.24 -1.95
C ASP A 58 20.35 -6.95 -3.30
N ARG A 59 21.57 -7.37 -3.69
CA ARG A 59 21.82 -8.10 -4.93
C ARG A 59 22.47 -9.44 -4.64
N SER A 60 22.05 -10.48 -5.36
CA SER A 60 22.75 -11.77 -5.34
C SER A 60 24.11 -11.67 -6.03
N HIS A 61 24.94 -12.69 -5.87
CA HIS A 61 26.26 -12.79 -6.54
C HIS A 61 26.21 -12.62 -8.07
N THR A 62 25.06 -12.93 -8.68
CA THR A 62 24.77 -12.75 -10.12
C THR A 62 24.20 -11.37 -10.49
N GLY A 63 24.17 -10.41 -9.55
CA GLY A 63 23.71 -9.04 -9.77
C GLY A 63 22.19 -8.81 -9.72
N GLN A 64 21.41 -9.86 -9.46
CA GLN A 64 19.93 -9.82 -9.43
C GLN A 64 19.41 -9.28 -8.09
N ARG A 65 18.38 -8.43 -8.13
CA ARG A 65 17.72 -7.88 -6.92
C ARG A 65 17.12 -8.98 -6.04
N ARG A 66 17.29 -8.82 -4.74
CA ARG A 66 16.80 -9.71 -3.68
C ARG A 66 16.04 -8.90 -2.63
N PHE A 67 14.75 -9.14 -2.55
CA PHE A 67 13.84 -8.49 -1.61
C PHE A 67 13.68 -9.36 -0.37
N SER A 68 13.67 -8.75 0.79
CA SER A 68 13.44 -9.39 2.08
C SER A 68 11.96 -9.40 2.46
N ASN A 69 11.58 -10.17 3.49
CA ASN A 69 10.23 -10.07 4.07
C ASN A 69 9.86 -8.64 4.47
N ARG A 70 10.83 -7.89 5.00
CA ARG A 70 10.64 -6.51 5.40
C ARG A 70 10.30 -5.60 4.21
N ASP A 71 10.91 -5.84 3.05
CA ASP A 71 10.57 -5.10 1.83
C ASP A 71 9.14 -5.39 1.38
N LEU A 72 8.67 -6.63 1.54
CA LEU A 72 7.29 -7.00 1.25
C LEU A 72 6.31 -6.32 2.22
N ASP A 73 6.61 -6.27 3.51
CA ASP A 73 5.78 -5.58 4.51
C ASP A 73 5.69 -4.08 4.20
N TRP A 74 6.83 -3.48 3.85
CA TRP A 74 6.89 -2.08 3.39
C TRP A 74 6.06 -1.84 2.13
N LEU A 75 6.20 -2.70 1.11
CA LEU A 75 5.44 -2.60 -0.14
C LEU A 75 3.93 -2.75 0.10
N ALA A 76 3.53 -3.62 1.02
CA ALA A 76 2.12 -3.76 1.40
C ALA A 76 1.59 -2.47 2.06
N PHE A 77 2.37 -1.85 2.94
CA PHE A 77 2.03 -0.58 3.55
C PHE A 77 1.95 0.57 2.53
N VAL A 78 2.95 0.73 1.66
CA VAL A 78 2.94 1.67 0.54
C VAL A 78 1.72 1.44 -0.35
N GLY A 79 1.35 0.19 -0.60
CA GLY A 79 0.14 -0.18 -1.32
C GLY A 79 -1.12 0.38 -0.66
N LYS A 80 -1.22 0.35 0.69
CA LYS A 80 -2.34 0.95 1.43
C LYS A 80 -2.36 2.47 1.36
N LEU A 81 -1.21 3.14 1.52
CA LEU A 81 -1.12 4.60 1.38
C LEU A 81 -1.55 5.06 -0.02
N ARG A 82 -1.21 4.32 -1.07
CA ARG A 82 -1.69 4.63 -2.42
C ARG A 82 -3.21 4.56 -2.56
N LEU A 83 -3.87 3.62 -1.87
CA LEU A 83 -5.32 3.50 -1.90
C LEU A 83 -6.02 4.68 -1.22
N THR A 84 -5.34 5.41 -0.33
CA THR A 84 -5.89 6.63 0.28
C THR A 84 -5.78 7.86 -0.62
N GLY A 85 -5.16 7.73 -1.80
CA GLY A 85 -4.87 8.86 -2.68
C GLY A 85 -3.64 9.67 -2.27
N MET A 86 -2.84 9.19 -1.29
CA MET A 86 -1.63 9.88 -0.88
C MET A 86 -0.67 10.07 -2.07
N PRO A 87 -0.19 11.31 -2.33
CA PRO A 87 0.81 11.58 -3.35
C PRO A 87 2.09 10.77 -3.13
N VAL A 88 2.73 10.36 -4.22
CA VAL A 88 3.99 9.61 -4.13
C VAL A 88 5.10 10.42 -3.45
N ALA A 89 5.09 11.75 -3.62
CA ALA A 89 6.01 12.64 -2.93
C ALA A 89 5.91 12.52 -1.40
N ASP A 90 4.71 12.46 -0.84
CA ASP A 90 4.50 12.34 0.61
C ASP A 90 4.92 10.95 1.13
N MET A 91 4.70 9.89 0.34
CA MET A 91 5.21 8.57 0.66
C MET A 91 6.75 8.53 0.66
N VAL A 92 7.41 9.23 -0.26
CA VAL A 92 8.87 9.37 -0.29
C VAL A 92 9.36 10.15 0.93
N ARG A 93 8.71 11.28 1.27
CA ARG A 93 9.00 12.03 2.50
C ARG A 93 8.88 11.15 3.74
N TYR A 94 7.82 10.35 3.85
CA TYR A 94 7.66 9.42 4.96
C TYR A 94 8.79 8.38 5.02
N ALA A 95 9.26 7.90 3.86
CA ALA A 95 10.41 6.99 3.78
C ALA A 95 11.72 7.68 4.20
N GLU A 96 11.91 8.97 3.91
CA GLU A 96 13.05 9.77 4.35
C GLU A 96 13.04 9.94 5.87
N LEU A 97 11.91 10.36 6.44
CA LEU A 97 11.74 10.49 7.90
C LEU A 97 12.04 9.18 8.63
N LEU A 98 11.60 8.03 8.08
CA LEU A 98 11.92 6.73 8.66
C LEU A 98 13.42 6.45 8.69
N ARG A 99 14.17 6.86 7.67
CA ARG A 99 15.63 6.65 7.60
C ARG A 99 16.39 7.54 8.58
N GLU A 100 15.89 8.74 8.86
CA GLU A 100 16.45 9.64 9.87
C GLU A 100 16.30 9.10 11.29
N GLY A 101 15.31 8.22 11.51
CA GLY A 101 15.17 7.44 12.74
C GLY A 101 14.38 8.15 13.83
N ALA A 102 14.75 7.93 15.08
CA ALA A 102 13.89 8.23 16.23
C ALA A 102 13.54 9.72 16.40
N SER A 103 14.36 10.65 15.89
CA SER A 103 14.09 12.09 15.97
C SER A 103 12.84 12.53 15.21
N THR A 104 12.36 11.74 14.25
CA THR A 104 11.24 12.09 13.36
C THR A 104 9.91 11.42 13.74
N PHE A 105 9.79 10.84 14.94
CA PHE A 105 8.56 10.14 15.34
C PHE A 105 7.33 11.05 15.28
N GLU A 106 7.46 12.29 15.74
CA GLU A 106 6.38 13.29 15.72
C GLU A 106 5.93 13.59 14.29
N GLU A 107 6.86 13.95 13.40
CA GLU A 107 6.54 14.23 11.99
C GLU A 107 5.91 13.04 11.26
N ARG A 108 6.38 11.82 11.56
CA ARG A 108 5.80 10.59 11.01
C ARG A 108 4.38 10.37 11.52
N GLN A 109 4.14 10.62 12.81
CA GLN A 109 2.81 10.50 13.40
C GLN A 109 1.86 11.54 12.79
N GLU A 110 2.26 12.81 12.69
CA GLU A 110 1.45 13.88 12.11
C GLU A 110 1.02 13.57 10.67
N LEU A 111 1.94 13.07 9.84
CA LEU A 111 1.64 12.68 8.45
C LEU A 111 0.58 11.57 8.41
N LEU A 112 0.70 10.55 9.26
CA LEU A 112 -0.27 9.45 9.33
C LEU A 112 -1.62 9.91 9.89
N GLU A 113 -1.63 10.82 10.87
CA GLU A 113 -2.87 11.39 11.41
C GLU A 113 -3.59 12.27 10.38
N ALA A 114 -2.86 13.06 9.59
CA ALA A 114 -3.42 13.82 8.48
C ALA A 114 -4.05 12.87 7.45
N THR A 115 -3.30 11.85 7.02
CA THR A 115 -3.81 10.82 6.10
C THR A 115 -5.04 10.13 6.65
N ARG A 116 -5.06 9.82 7.95
CA ARG A 116 -6.21 9.19 8.61
C ARG A 116 -7.45 10.08 8.56
N ARG A 117 -7.30 11.39 8.79
CA ARG A 117 -8.41 12.36 8.69
C ARG A 117 -8.98 12.39 7.27
N ASP A 118 -8.12 12.43 6.25
CA ASP A 118 -8.55 12.44 4.85
C ASP A 118 -9.30 11.15 4.47
N VAL A 119 -8.82 9.99 4.93
CA VAL A 119 -9.49 8.70 4.73
C VAL A 119 -10.89 8.69 5.37
N ILE A 120 -11.03 9.21 6.59
CA ILE A 120 -12.32 9.26 7.29
C ILE A 120 -13.31 10.14 6.50
N THR A 121 -12.87 11.32 6.06
CA THR A 121 -13.67 12.21 5.22
C THR A 121 -14.11 11.48 3.95
N ARG A 122 -13.18 10.80 3.27
CA ARG A 122 -13.49 10.07 2.04
C ARG A 122 -14.47 8.92 2.24
N ILE A 123 -14.37 8.21 3.37
CA ILE A 123 -15.33 7.15 3.72
C ILE A 123 -16.73 7.73 3.89
N ALA A 124 -16.88 8.88 4.57
CA ALA A 124 -18.17 9.53 4.74
C ALA A 124 -18.79 9.92 3.39
N GLU A 125 -18.02 10.57 2.51
CA GLU A 125 -18.47 10.92 1.16
C GLU A 125 -18.91 9.71 0.32
N LEU A 126 -18.17 8.59 0.45
CA LEU A 126 -18.50 7.35 -0.25
C LEU A 126 -19.77 6.70 0.28
N HIS A 127 -20.04 6.77 1.58
CA HIS A 127 -21.31 6.32 2.16
C HIS A 127 -22.48 7.17 1.68
N ASP A 128 -22.33 8.50 1.64
CA ASP A 128 -23.37 9.40 1.12
C ASP A 128 -23.64 9.11 -0.37
N THR A 129 -22.58 8.90 -1.14
CA THR A 129 -22.68 8.52 -2.56
C THR A 129 -23.40 7.18 -2.73
N LEU A 130 -23.07 6.19 -1.89
CA LEU A 130 -23.70 4.88 -1.92
C LEU A 130 -25.22 4.99 -1.65
N ALA A 131 -25.63 5.80 -0.67
CA ALA A 131 -27.04 6.01 -0.36
C ALA A 131 -27.84 6.57 -1.56
N VAL A 132 -27.24 7.51 -2.31
CA VAL A 132 -27.86 8.05 -3.54
C VAL A 132 -28.00 6.97 -4.61
N LEU A 133 -26.96 6.13 -4.80
CA LEU A 133 -26.99 5.04 -5.76
C LEU A 133 -28.04 4.00 -5.38
N ASP A 134 -28.12 3.61 -4.11
CA ASP A 134 -29.09 2.65 -3.60
C ASP A 134 -30.53 3.15 -3.82
N HIS A 135 -30.82 4.41 -3.50
CA HIS A 135 -32.13 5.01 -3.78
C HIS A 135 -32.46 4.95 -5.28
N LYS A 136 -31.51 5.26 -6.17
CA LYS A 136 -31.76 5.22 -7.62
C LYS A 136 -32.00 3.80 -8.12
N ILE A 137 -31.23 2.83 -7.62
CA ILE A 137 -31.43 1.41 -7.94
C ILE A 137 -32.82 0.96 -7.52
N GLU A 138 -33.25 1.29 -6.30
CA GLU A 138 -34.59 0.96 -5.79
C GLU A 138 -35.70 1.60 -6.62
N PHE A 139 -35.55 2.88 -6.96
CA PHE A 139 -36.50 3.60 -7.82
C PHE A 139 -36.71 2.87 -9.16
N TYR A 140 -35.62 2.47 -9.85
CA TYR A 140 -35.72 1.75 -11.11
C TYR A 140 -36.24 0.32 -10.94
N ALA A 141 -35.93 -0.35 -9.82
CA ALA A 141 -36.48 -1.67 -9.51
C ALA A 141 -38.00 -1.61 -9.27
N GLY A 142 -38.49 -0.56 -8.62
CA GLY A 142 -39.92 -0.30 -8.44
C GLY A 142 -40.62 0.02 -9.77
N ALA A 143 -40.02 0.87 -10.60
CA ALA A 143 -40.57 1.24 -11.91
C ALA A 143 -40.72 0.03 -12.85
N ARG A 144 -39.79 -0.93 -12.82
CA ARG A 144 -39.88 -2.19 -13.60
C ARG A 144 -40.97 -3.15 -13.13
N ARG A 145 -41.47 -3.01 -11.89
CA ARG A 145 -42.49 -3.89 -11.31
C ARG A 145 -43.91 -3.40 -11.56
N VAL A 146 -44.11 -2.17 -12.00
CA VAL A 146 -45.43 -1.68 -12.43
C VAL A 146 -45.72 -2.30 -13.80
N PRO A 147 -46.65 -3.26 -13.93
CA PRO A 147 -47.06 -3.72 -15.25
C PRO A 147 -47.72 -2.53 -15.94
N GLU A 148 -47.40 -2.32 -17.21
CA GLU A 148 -48.15 -1.37 -18.03
C GLU A 148 -49.63 -1.73 -17.93
N ARG A 149 -50.39 -0.92 -17.19
CA ARG A 149 -51.85 -0.92 -17.29
C ARG A 149 -52.21 -0.24 -18.62
N HIS A 150 -51.92 -0.93 -19.73
CA HIS A 150 -52.59 -0.66 -20.99
C HIS A 150 -53.99 -1.24 -20.88
N GLY A 151 -54.92 -0.38 -20.45
CA GLY A 151 -56.34 -0.68 -20.50
C GLY A 151 -56.86 -0.64 -21.94
N ALA A 152 -57.70 -1.63 -22.25
CA ALA A 152 -58.88 -1.51 -23.12
C ALA A 152 -59.80 -2.68 -22.79
#